data_AF-A0A9D9BGH0-F1
#
_entry.id   AF-A0A9D9BGH0-F1
#
_cell.length_a   1.000
_cell.length_b   1.000
_cell.length_c   1.000
_cell.angle_alpha   90.00
_cell.angle_beta   90.00
_cell.angle_gamma   90.00
#
_symmetry.space_group_name_H-M   'P 1'
#
loop_
_entity.id
_entity.type
_entity.pdbx_description
1 polymer ?
#
loop_
_entity_poly.entity_id
_entity_poly.type
_entity_poly.pdbx_seq_one_letter_code
_entity_poly.pdbx_strand_id
1 'polypeptide(L)'
;RRFRAFEGLTVMEPTRVETGLGRLGFADVNWDVDGLEETNGATFARSADRTGLWQDWRHALLDPGGGAVLRPSVRTRRAPQQWVYRNSIAALMAGVMACLLVFLEFAFGILQELTAESIALLFVVGVGVSFLVAPKLLRAGYLVMRNGSIEGNLQQVGLAVLETLQDIGQLQTPLKRLNVVVSKGTSDHYFSLDGAKPKEREVFLQSVAELLGPIESPKYMVRRRSRFLGQDRVDFHPVPDVFSGRKEQAEAFVKRWVRRVSDGDLVSVRSKQGRKMLLQARTSSFAAHFVPKAERMGRWE
;
A
#
# COMPACT_ATOMS: atom_id res chain seq x y z
N ARG A 1 -4.59 22.25 -12.84
CA ARG A 1 -5.57 21.73 -13.83
C ARG A 1 -5.09 21.81 -15.29
N ARG A 2 -4.31 22.82 -15.73
CA ARG A 2 -3.98 23.05 -17.16
C ARG A 2 -2.87 22.17 -17.79
N PHE A 3 -2.04 21.48 -17.01
CA PHE A 3 -0.89 20.72 -17.56
C PHE A 3 -1.02 19.19 -17.54
N ARG A 4 -2.20 18.64 -17.19
CA ARG A 4 -2.42 17.19 -17.13
C ARG A 4 -2.58 16.51 -18.50
N ALA A 5 -2.78 17.30 -19.55
CA ALA A 5 -3.02 16.79 -20.91
C ALA A 5 -1.73 16.62 -21.74
N PHE A 6 -0.59 17.15 -21.28
CA PHE A 6 0.65 17.13 -22.05
C PHE A 6 1.51 15.93 -21.65
N GLU A 7 1.67 15.01 -22.60
CA GLU A 7 2.60 13.90 -22.57
C GLU A 7 4.01 14.36 -22.89
N GLY A 8 5.01 13.75 -22.27
CA GLY A 8 6.40 13.99 -22.58
C GLY A 8 7.31 13.06 -21.79
N LEU A 9 8.60 13.09 -22.11
CA LEU A 9 9.59 12.29 -21.41
C LEU A 9 9.77 12.74 -19.95
N THR A 10 10.00 11.76 -19.08
CA THR A 10 10.48 11.99 -17.72
C THR A 10 11.94 12.41 -17.75
N VAL A 11 12.28 13.39 -16.91
CA VAL A 11 13.68 13.78 -16.65
C VAL A 11 14.34 12.80 -15.68
N MET A 12 13.54 12.06 -14.91
CA MET A 12 14.02 11.07 -13.94
C MET A 12 14.15 9.69 -14.60
N GLU A 13 15.15 8.92 -14.15
CA GLU A 13 15.28 7.51 -14.52
C GLU A 13 14.25 6.62 -13.80
N PRO A 14 13.69 5.60 -14.47
CA PRO A 14 13.89 5.27 -15.89
C PRO A 14 13.12 6.21 -16.85
N THR A 15 13.71 6.52 -18.00
CA THR A 15 13.12 7.34 -19.07
C THR A 15 11.81 6.73 -19.58
N ARG A 16 10.69 7.45 -19.41
CA ARG A 16 9.35 7.02 -19.84
C ARG A 16 8.53 8.22 -20.31
N VAL A 17 7.43 7.96 -21.03
CA VAL A 17 6.48 9.02 -21.38
C VAL A 17 5.37 9.08 -20.32
N GLU A 18 5.22 10.24 -19.69
CA GLU A 18 4.25 10.51 -18.61
C GLU A 18 3.51 11.82 -18.85
N THR A 19 2.24 11.89 -18.40
CA THR A 19 1.48 13.16 -18.41
C THR A 19 1.75 13.99 -17.15
N GLY A 20 1.71 15.32 -17.28
CA GLY A 20 1.76 16.23 -16.13
C GLY A 20 3.16 16.77 -15.81
N LEU A 21 3.21 17.78 -14.92
CA LEU A 21 4.45 18.49 -14.56
C LEU A 21 5.40 17.65 -13.70
N GLY A 22 4.88 16.61 -13.04
CA GLY A 22 5.70 15.72 -12.20
C GLY A 22 6.82 15.00 -12.96
N ARG A 23 6.74 14.90 -14.30
CA ARG A 23 7.79 14.34 -15.16
C ARG A 23 9.07 15.18 -15.19
N LEU A 24 8.96 16.46 -14.86
CA LEU A 24 10.06 17.43 -14.92
C LEU A 24 10.94 17.41 -13.66
N GLY A 25 10.58 16.63 -12.63
CA GLY A 25 11.43 16.45 -11.44
C GLY A 25 11.48 17.65 -10.48
N PHE A 26 10.67 18.69 -10.68
CA PHE A 26 10.70 19.91 -9.85
C PHE A 26 10.44 19.71 -8.35
N ALA A 27 9.86 18.56 -7.96
CA ALA A 27 9.57 18.28 -6.56
C ALA A 27 10.84 18.08 -5.71
N ASP A 28 11.95 17.72 -6.36
CA ASP A 28 13.20 17.37 -5.68
C ASP A 28 14.27 18.48 -5.86
N VAL A 29 13.87 19.63 -6.42
CA VAL A 29 14.73 20.80 -6.66
C VAL A 29 14.82 21.67 -5.40
N ASN A 30 16.04 22.10 -5.07
CA ASN A 30 16.25 23.16 -4.08
C ASN A 30 15.89 24.51 -4.69
N TRP A 31 14.96 25.23 -4.05
CA TRP A 31 14.45 26.51 -4.55
C TRP A 31 15.30 27.70 -4.08
N ASP A 32 16.62 27.59 -4.27
CA ASP A 32 17.60 28.66 -4.13
C ASP A 32 18.19 29.04 -5.51
N VAL A 33 19.05 30.05 -5.54
CA VAL A 33 19.63 30.55 -6.80
C VAL A 33 20.45 29.46 -7.48
N ASP A 34 21.29 28.76 -6.72
CA ASP A 34 22.18 27.71 -7.23
C ASP A 34 21.38 26.52 -7.80
N GLY A 35 20.33 26.06 -7.09
CA GLY A 35 19.47 24.97 -7.56
C GLY A 35 18.64 25.33 -8.79
N LEU A 36 18.27 26.60 -8.95
CA LEU A 36 17.63 27.11 -10.18
C LEU A 36 18.61 27.14 -11.35
N GLU A 37 19.85 27.59 -11.15
CA GLU A 37 20.88 27.58 -12.18
C GLU A 37 21.23 26.15 -12.62
N GLU A 38 21.36 25.21 -11.69
CA GLU A 38 21.57 23.79 -11.97
C GLU A 38 20.43 23.21 -12.81
N THR A 39 19.18 23.45 -12.38
CA THR A 39 17.98 22.95 -13.08
C THR A 39 17.87 23.51 -14.50
N ASN A 40 18.14 24.81 -14.67
CA ASN A 40 18.14 25.46 -15.98
C ASN A 40 19.27 24.95 -16.87
N GLY A 41 20.51 24.85 -16.34
CA GLY A 41 21.67 24.34 -17.05
C GLY A 41 21.43 22.91 -17.56
N ALA A 42 20.92 22.03 -16.70
CA ALA A 42 20.55 20.67 -17.09
C ALA A 42 19.44 20.64 -18.16
N THR A 43 18.48 21.56 -18.08
CA THR A 43 17.42 21.69 -19.10
C THR A 43 17.96 22.16 -20.44
N PHE A 44 18.87 23.15 -20.45
CA PHE A 44 19.53 23.60 -21.67
C PHE A 44 20.39 22.50 -22.30
N ALA A 45 21.18 21.79 -21.50
CA ALA A 45 21.99 20.66 -21.97
C ALA A 45 21.14 19.58 -22.64
N ARG A 46 20.05 19.13 -21.98
CA ARG A 46 19.09 18.17 -22.57
C ARG A 46 18.44 18.70 -23.85
N SER A 47 18.10 19.99 -23.90
CA SER A 47 17.48 20.59 -25.09
C SER A 47 18.43 20.70 -26.29
N ALA A 48 19.74 20.80 -26.03
CA ALA A 48 20.77 20.86 -27.05
C ALA A 48 21.08 19.47 -27.64
N ASP A 49 20.97 18.41 -26.83
CA ASP A 49 21.21 17.02 -27.27
C ASP A 49 20.00 16.42 -28.00
N ARG A 50 19.88 16.75 -29.30
CA ARG A 50 18.82 16.21 -30.17
C ARG A 50 18.93 14.69 -30.37
N THR A 51 20.15 14.16 -30.37
CA THR A 51 20.40 12.74 -30.64
C THR A 51 19.99 11.90 -29.44
N GLY A 52 20.40 12.30 -28.22
CA GLY A 52 19.97 11.68 -26.98
C GLY A 52 18.47 11.75 -26.81
N LEU A 53 17.84 12.90 -27.08
CA LEU A 53 16.38 13.04 -27.01
C LEU A 53 15.65 12.03 -27.93
N TRP A 54 16.14 11.82 -29.15
CA TRP A 54 15.56 10.83 -30.06
C TRP A 54 15.71 9.40 -29.53
N GLN A 55 16.89 9.07 -28.98
CA GLN A 55 17.13 7.75 -28.37
C GLN A 55 16.22 7.53 -27.16
N ASP A 56 16.06 8.53 -26.30
CA ASP A 56 15.17 8.48 -25.14
C ASP A 56 13.71 8.24 -25.52
N TRP A 57 13.20 8.93 -26.54
CA TRP A 57 11.87 8.67 -27.09
C TRP A 57 11.75 7.25 -27.65
N ARG A 58 12.79 6.79 -28.37
CA ARG A 58 12.82 5.45 -28.94
C ARG A 58 12.81 4.38 -27.85
N HIS A 59 13.63 4.52 -26.82
CA HIS A 59 13.67 3.62 -25.67
C HIS A 59 12.33 3.64 -24.93
N ALA A 60 11.80 4.82 -24.60
CA ALA A 60 10.53 4.95 -23.86
C ALA A 60 9.33 4.33 -24.59
N LEU A 61 9.33 4.31 -25.93
CA LEU A 61 8.22 3.77 -26.73
C LEU A 61 8.43 2.30 -27.16
N LEU A 62 9.66 1.84 -27.38
CA LEU A 62 9.94 0.56 -28.03
C LEU A 62 10.56 -0.51 -27.12
N ASP A 63 11.21 -0.16 -26.00
CA ASP A 63 11.87 -1.15 -25.14
C ASP A 63 10.95 -2.05 -24.29
N PRO A 64 9.69 -1.71 -23.93
CA PRO A 64 8.85 -2.66 -23.22
C PRO A 64 8.21 -3.64 -24.21
N GLY A 65 9.00 -4.58 -24.75
CA GLY A 65 8.62 -5.91 -25.28
C GLY A 65 7.43 -6.08 -26.26
N GLY A 66 6.74 -5.02 -26.68
CA GLY A 66 5.48 -5.07 -27.40
C GLY A 66 4.89 -3.71 -27.81
N GLY A 67 5.65 -2.62 -27.63
CA GLY A 67 5.19 -1.25 -27.86
C GLY A 67 4.52 -0.66 -26.62
N ALA A 68 4.99 0.50 -26.18
CA ALA A 68 4.43 1.15 -25.01
C ALA A 68 2.97 1.55 -25.26
N VAL A 69 2.09 1.33 -24.28
CA VAL A 69 0.68 1.73 -24.35
C VAL A 69 0.39 2.74 -23.24
N LEU A 70 -0.37 3.80 -23.56
CA LEU A 70 -0.83 4.75 -22.56
C LEU A 70 -1.76 4.05 -21.54
N ARG A 71 -1.26 3.86 -20.31
CA ARG A 71 -2.00 3.30 -19.19
C ARG A 71 -2.44 4.40 -18.23
N PRO A 72 -3.74 4.53 -17.95
CA PRO A 72 -4.21 5.32 -16.83
C PRO A 72 -3.64 4.73 -15.53
N SER A 73 -2.98 5.56 -14.73
CA SER A 73 -2.39 5.17 -13.47
C SER A 73 -2.63 6.20 -12.37
N VAL A 74 -2.44 5.77 -11.13
CA VAL A 74 -2.45 6.65 -9.95
C VAL A 74 -1.08 6.63 -9.32
N ARG A 75 -0.42 7.79 -9.32
CA ARG A 75 0.85 8.04 -8.62
C ARG A 75 0.58 8.23 -7.13
N THR A 76 1.36 7.58 -6.28
CA THR A 76 1.34 7.79 -4.84
C THR A 76 2.76 7.82 -4.27
N ARG A 77 3.09 8.89 -3.53
CA ARG A 77 4.28 8.94 -2.64
C ARG A 77 4.02 8.29 -1.29
N ARG A 78 2.76 8.04 -0.94
CA ARG A 78 2.37 7.48 0.36
C ARG A 78 2.59 5.98 0.34
N ALA A 79 3.85 5.56 0.53
CA ALA A 79 4.15 4.18 0.83
C ALA A 79 3.52 3.82 2.20
N PRO A 80 2.76 2.72 2.31
CA PRO A 80 2.33 2.20 3.61
C PRO A 80 3.57 1.98 4.47
N GLN A 81 3.61 2.65 5.63
CA GLN A 81 4.81 2.70 6.47
C GLN A 81 5.27 1.27 6.80
N GLN A 82 6.54 0.94 6.57
CA GLN A 82 7.09 -0.41 6.83
C GLN A 82 6.88 -0.92 8.27
N TRP A 83 6.55 -0.02 9.20
CA TRP A 83 6.14 -0.30 10.58
C TRP A 83 4.86 -1.16 10.68
N VAL A 84 4.15 -1.35 9.57
CA VAL A 84 2.89 -2.05 9.42
C VAL A 84 2.95 -3.56 9.75
N TYR A 85 4.13 -4.15 9.92
CA TYR A 85 4.25 -5.58 10.28
C TYR A 85 4.69 -5.86 11.70
N ARG A 86 4.93 -4.84 12.54
CA ARG A 86 5.51 -5.05 13.87
C ARG A 86 4.62 -5.85 14.82
N ASN A 87 3.29 -5.75 14.72
CA ASN A 87 2.39 -6.61 15.49
C ASN A 87 2.45 -8.06 15.04
N SER A 88 2.54 -8.29 13.72
CA SER A 88 2.70 -9.62 13.15
C SER A 88 4.07 -10.21 13.51
N ILE A 89 5.12 -9.40 13.50
CA ILE A 89 6.47 -9.77 13.95
C ILE A 89 6.49 -10.02 15.46
N ALA A 90 5.84 -9.19 16.28
CA ALA A 90 5.76 -9.39 17.72
C ALA A 90 4.97 -10.66 18.07
N ALA A 91 3.88 -10.95 17.35
CA ALA A 91 3.16 -12.21 17.47
C ALA A 91 4.05 -13.40 17.06
N LEU A 92 4.80 -13.29 15.95
CA LEU A 92 5.77 -14.29 15.53
C LEU A 92 6.85 -14.52 16.60
N MET A 93 7.43 -13.46 17.15
CA MET A 93 8.44 -13.52 18.22
C MET A 93 7.87 -14.15 19.50
N ALA A 94 6.65 -13.76 19.90
CA ALA A 94 5.97 -14.37 21.05
C ALA A 94 5.68 -15.86 20.81
N GLY A 95 5.32 -16.24 19.59
CA GLY A 95 5.15 -17.64 19.18
C GLY A 95 6.44 -18.44 19.27
N VAL A 96 7.54 -17.92 18.70
CA VAL A 96 8.87 -18.53 18.77
C VAL A 96 9.32 -18.66 20.24
N MET A 97 9.10 -17.63 21.05
CA MET A 97 9.43 -17.65 22.48
C MET A 97 8.59 -18.66 23.26
N ALA A 98 7.29 -18.78 22.97
CA ALA A 98 6.43 -19.80 23.57
C ALA A 98 6.89 -21.21 23.19
N CYS A 99 7.21 -21.46 21.92
CA CYS A 99 7.79 -22.73 21.47
C CYS A 99 9.13 -23.02 22.14
N LEU A 100 9.99 -22.00 22.30
CA LEU A 100 11.27 -22.11 22.97
C LEU A 100 11.09 -22.43 24.46
N LEU A 101 10.14 -21.79 25.16
CA LEU A 101 9.85 -22.07 26.56
C LEU A 101 9.36 -23.51 26.77
N VAL A 102 8.42 -23.97 25.93
CA VAL A 102 7.97 -25.38 25.96
C VAL A 102 9.13 -26.34 25.69
N PHE A 103 10.02 -26.00 24.75
CA PHE A 103 11.22 -26.80 24.48
C PHE A 103 12.19 -26.81 25.66
N LEU A 104 12.42 -25.68 26.32
CA LEU A 104 13.29 -25.56 27.48
C LEU A 104 12.72 -26.29 28.70
N GLU A 105 11.42 -26.21 28.96
CA GLU A 105 10.74 -26.99 30.01
C GLU A 105 10.89 -28.50 29.76
N PHE A 106 10.71 -28.93 28.51
CA PHE A 106 10.90 -30.32 28.11
C PHE A 106 12.37 -30.78 28.31
N ALA A 107 13.34 -29.98 27.84
CA ALA A 107 14.77 -30.30 27.99
C ALA A 107 15.22 -30.30 29.46
N PHE A 108 14.72 -29.36 30.27
CA PHE A 108 14.99 -29.30 31.71
C PHE A 108 14.35 -30.48 32.46
N GLY A 109 13.16 -30.90 32.05
CA GLY A 109 12.50 -32.08 32.62
C GLY A 109 13.28 -33.38 32.41
N ILE A 110 13.94 -33.52 31.26
CA ILE A 110 14.86 -34.64 30.99
C ILE A 110 16.09 -34.57 31.91
N LEU A 111 16.63 -33.36 32.15
CA LEU A 111 17.81 -33.15 33.00
C LEU A 111 17.52 -33.36 34.50
N GLN A 112 16.28 -33.16 34.96
CA GLN A 112 15.88 -33.33 36.37
C GLN A 112 15.29 -34.70 36.70
N GLU A 113 15.41 -35.69 35.80
CA GLU A 113 14.83 -37.04 35.96
C GLU A 113 13.33 -37.01 36.30
N LEU A 114 12.56 -36.12 35.67
CA LEU A 114 11.10 -36.11 35.84
C LEU A 114 10.49 -37.45 35.41
N THR A 115 9.41 -37.85 36.09
CA THR A 115 8.66 -39.05 35.72
C THR A 115 8.10 -38.95 34.30
N ALA A 116 7.99 -40.10 33.61
CA ALA A 116 7.44 -40.17 32.26
C ALA A 116 6.03 -39.56 32.15
N GLU A 117 5.21 -39.68 33.21
CA GLU A 117 3.88 -39.09 33.29
C GLU A 117 3.93 -37.54 33.27
N SER A 118 4.89 -36.94 33.97
CA SER A 118 5.07 -35.48 33.99
C SER A 118 5.52 -34.96 32.63
N ILE A 119 6.41 -35.68 31.95
CA ILE A 119 6.87 -35.36 30.59
C ILE A 119 5.71 -35.47 29.58
N ALA A 120 4.89 -36.53 29.68
CA ALA A 120 3.72 -36.71 28.84
C ALA A 120 2.68 -35.59 29.03
N LEU A 121 2.43 -35.17 30.28
CA LEU A 121 1.53 -34.06 30.58
C LEU A 121 2.03 -32.73 29.98
N LEU A 122 3.32 -32.41 30.16
CA LEU A 122 3.94 -31.21 29.56
C LEU A 122 3.86 -31.23 28.03
N PHE A 123 4.08 -32.39 27.41
CA PHE A 123 3.95 -32.54 25.95
C PHE A 123 2.51 -32.27 25.49
N VAL A 124 1.50 -32.84 26.15
CA VAL A 124 0.08 -32.62 25.81
C VAL A 124 -0.30 -31.15 25.99
N VAL A 125 0.14 -30.51 27.07
CA VAL A 125 -0.09 -29.08 27.32
C VAL A 125 0.60 -28.23 26.23
N GLY A 126 1.86 -28.53 25.90
CA GLY A 126 2.62 -27.84 24.87
C GLY A 126 1.98 -27.97 23.48
N VAL A 127 1.51 -29.16 23.11
CA VAL A 127 0.75 -29.40 21.88
C VAL A 127 -0.57 -28.62 21.90
N GLY A 128 -1.31 -28.65 23.01
CA GLY A 128 -2.56 -27.91 23.16
C GLY A 128 -2.39 -26.41 22.98
N VAL A 129 -1.39 -25.81 23.64
CA VAL A 129 -1.03 -24.39 23.48
C VAL A 129 -0.60 -24.09 22.04
N SER A 130 0.19 -24.98 21.42
CA SER A 130 0.62 -24.82 20.03
C SER A 130 -0.57 -24.75 19.06
N PHE A 131 -1.59 -25.61 19.23
CA PHE A 131 -2.80 -25.56 18.39
C PHE A 131 -3.60 -24.27 18.56
N LEU A 132 -3.62 -23.67 19.75
CA LEU A 132 -4.32 -22.40 20.00
C LEU A 132 -3.59 -21.19 19.38
N VAL A 133 -2.26 -21.22 19.36
CA VAL A 133 -1.42 -20.10 18.90
C VAL A 133 -1.09 -20.22 17.40
N ALA A 134 -0.94 -21.44 16.86
CA ALA A 134 -0.51 -21.69 15.49
C ALA A 134 -1.35 -20.95 14.42
N PRO A 135 -2.69 -20.91 14.45
CA PRO A 135 -3.47 -20.21 13.42
C PRO A 135 -3.15 -18.70 13.36
N LYS A 136 -2.89 -18.08 14.51
CA LYS A 136 -2.52 -16.66 14.59
C LYS A 136 -1.11 -16.43 14.04
N LEU A 137 -0.17 -17.32 14.33
CA LEU A 137 1.20 -17.27 13.79
C LEU A 137 1.23 -17.48 12.28
N LEU A 138 0.50 -18.48 11.79
CA LEU A 138 0.40 -18.76 10.36
C LEU A 138 -0.21 -17.56 9.62
N ARG A 139 -1.28 -16.97 10.15
CA ARG A 139 -1.87 -15.75 9.57
C ARG A 139 -0.90 -14.57 9.62
N ALA A 140 -0.20 -14.37 10.73
CA ALA A 140 0.80 -13.31 10.86
C ALA A 140 1.94 -13.49 9.87
N GLY A 141 2.53 -14.69 9.78
CA GLY A 141 3.58 -15.04 8.83
C GLY A 141 3.11 -14.88 7.38
N TYR A 142 1.89 -15.32 7.05
CA TYR A 142 1.30 -15.14 5.73
C TYR A 142 1.17 -13.66 5.33
N LEU A 143 0.68 -12.81 6.23
CA LEU A 143 0.56 -11.37 5.98
C LEU A 143 1.92 -10.68 5.86
N VAL A 144 2.91 -11.06 6.68
CA VAL A 144 4.28 -10.54 6.60
C VAL A 144 4.92 -10.92 5.28
N MET A 145 4.82 -12.18 4.87
CA MET A 145 5.38 -12.66 3.62
C MET A 145 4.76 -11.95 2.41
N ARG A 146 3.44 -11.77 2.42
CA ARG A 146 2.70 -11.19 1.31
C ARG A 146 2.86 -9.67 1.20
N ASN A 147 2.99 -8.99 2.34
CA ASN A 147 2.95 -7.55 2.40
C ASN A 147 4.29 -6.93 2.83
N GLY A 148 5.33 -7.75 3.03
CA GLY A 148 6.62 -7.32 3.58
C GLY A 148 7.33 -6.25 2.74
N SER A 149 7.16 -6.26 1.42
CA SER A 149 7.59 -5.17 0.53
C SER A 149 6.51 -4.09 0.38
N ILE A 150 6.94 -2.86 0.07
CA ILE A 150 6.00 -1.75 -0.17
C ILE A 150 5.10 -2.07 -1.36
N GLU A 151 5.68 -2.59 -2.44
CA GLU A 151 4.99 -2.98 -3.67
C GLU A 151 3.99 -4.10 -3.39
N GLY A 152 4.38 -5.11 -2.61
CA GLY A 152 3.51 -6.22 -2.22
C GLY A 152 2.32 -5.76 -1.38
N ASN A 153 2.56 -4.85 -0.41
CA ASN A 153 1.47 -4.26 0.37
C ASN A 153 0.53 -3.42 -0.51
N LEU A 154 1.08 -2.54 -1.34
CA LEU A 154 0.29 -1.72 -2.26
C LEU A 154 -0.54 -2.58 -3.22
N GLN A 155 0.03 -3.68 -3.71
CA GLN A 155 -0.71 -4.64 -4.53
C GLN A 155 -1.86 -5.27 -3.75
N GLN A 156 -1.67 -5.58 -2.46
CA GLN A 156 -2.77 -6.07 -1.61
C GLN A 156 -3.83 -5.02 -1.32
N VAL A 157 -3.45 -3.75 -1.16
CA VAL A 157 -4.39 -2.64 -1.04
C VAL A 157 -5.24 -2.55 -2.32
N GLY A 158 -4.61 -2.57 -3.49
CA GLY A 158 -5.32 -2.59 -4.77
C GLY A 158 -6.23 -3.81 -4.91
N LEU A 159 -5.78 -5.00 -4.53
CA LEU A 159 -6.61 -6.21 -4.56
C LEU A 159 -7.80 -6.13 -3.58
N ALA A 160 -7.65 -5.51 -2.42
CA ALA A 160 -8.76 -5.29 -1.49
C ALA A 160 -9.83 -4.37 -2.11
N VAL A 161 -9.41 -3.30 -2.78
CA VAL A 161 -10.31 -2.41 -3.54
C VAL A 161 -11.00 -3.16 -4.68
N LEU A 162 -10.23 -3.93 -5.46
CA LEU A 162 -10.74 -4.70 -6.60
C LEU A 162 -11.79 -5.73 -6.18
N GLU A 163 -11.49 -6.55 -5.15
CA GLU A 163 -12.45 -7.54 -4.63
C GLU A 163 -13.71 -6.87 -4.08
N THR A 164 -13.57 -5.73 -3.42
CA THR A 164 -14.73 -4.99 -2.91
C THR A 164 -15.59 -4.46 -4.04
N LEU A 165 -15.01 -3.87 -5.08
CA LEU A 165 -15.74 -3.40 -6.26
C LEU A 165 -16.49 -4.54 -6.96
N GLN A 166 -15.90 -5.74 -6.99
CA GLN A 166 -16.59 -6.94 -7.48
C GLN A 166 -17.78 -7.32 -6.58
N ASP A 167 -17.57 -7.37 -5.27
CA ASP A 167 -18.60 -7.74 -4.29
C ASP A 167 -19.83 -6.80 -4.36
N ILE A 168 -19.60 -5.51 -4.63
CA ILE A 168 -20.67 -4.52 -4.75
C ILE A 168 -21.22 -4.37 -6.18
N GLY A 169 -20.80 -5.22 -7.12
CA GLY A 169 -21.31 -5.24 -8.50
C GLY A 169 -20.85 -4.07 -9.38
N GLN A 170 -19.78 -3.35 -9.00
CA GLN A 170 -19.21 -2.27 -9.81
C GLN A 170 -18.27 -2.79 -10.91
N LEU A 171 -17.93 -4.08 -10.88
CA LEU A 171 -17.13 -4.77 -11.92
C LEU A 171 -17.97 -5.89 -12.54
N GLN A 172 -18.12 -5.82 -13.86
CA GLN A 172 -18.72 -6.87 -14.68
C GLN A 172 -17.65 -7.83 -15.19
N THR A 173 -16.42 -7.33 -15.40
CA THR A 173 -15.31 -8.17 -15.87
C THR A 173 -14.92 -9.20 -14.81
N PRO A 174 -14.79 -10.50 -15.16
CA PRO A 174 -14.42 -11.52 -14.19
C PRO A 174 -13.03 -11.26 -13.59
N LEU A 175 -12.90 -11.42 -12.27
CA LEU A 175 -11.64 -11.20 -11.52
C LEU A 175 -10.43 -11.93 -12.12
N LYS A 176 -10.61 -13.12 -12.72
CA LYS A 176 -9.51 -13.89 -13.34
C LYS A 176 -8.84 -13.17 -14.51
N ARG A 177 -9.54 -12.22 -15.15
CA ARG A 177 -9.02 -11.40 -16.26
C ARG A 177 -8.43 -10.07 -15.78
N LEU A 178 -8.60 -9.74 -14.51
CA LEU A 178 -8.17 -8.48 -13.93
C LEU A 178 -6.86 -8.67 -13.19
N ASN A 179 -5.87 -7.84 -13.50
CA ASN A 179 -4.59 -7.87 -12.80
C ASN A 179 -4.25 -6.49 -12.25
N VAL A 180 -4.01 -6.42 -10.94
CA VAL A 180 -3.55 -5.21 -10.27
C VAL A 180 -2.03 -5.17 -10.40
N VAL A 181 -1.54 -4.16 -11.12
CA VAL A 181 -0.11 -3.94 -11.31
C VAL A 181 0.30 -2.73 -10.48
N VAL A 182 1.38 -2.92 -9.71
CA VAL A 182 2.03 -1.83 -8.98
C VAL A 182 3.45 -1.73 -9.49
N SER A 183 3.76 -0.63 -10.17
CA SER A 183 5.11 -0.35 -10.66
C SER A 183 5.79 0.68 -9.78
N LYS A 184 7.09 0.49 -9.56
CA LYS A 184 7.94 1.38 -8.77
C LYS A 184 8.57 2.43 -9.70
N GLY A 185 8.50 3.69 -9.31
CA GLY A 185 9.31 4.79 -9.84
C GLY A 185 10.46 5.15 -8.90
N THR A 186 11.08 6.32 -9.12
CA THR A 186 12.23 6.78 -8.34
C THR A 186 11.88 6.97 -6.85
N SER A 187 10.80 7.68 -6.55
CA SER A 187 10.31 7.96 -5.19
C SER A 187 8.80 7.67 -5.00
N ASP A 188 8.18 7.11 -6.04
CA ASP A 188 6.73 7.00 -6.19
C ASP A 188 6.32 5.60 -6.61
N HIS A 189 5.08 5.23 -6.30
CA HIS A 189 4.45 3.99 -6.77
C HIS A 189 3.25 4.30 -7.65
N TYR A 190 3.04 3.47 -8.66
CA TYR A 190 1.99 3.65 -9.65
C TYR A 190 1.06 2.45 -9.66
N PHE A 191 -0.23 2.71 -9.55
CA PHE A 191 -1.27 1.69 -9.69
C PHE A 191 -1.82 1.66 -11.11
N SER A 192 -1.96 0.48 -11.69
CA SER A 192 -2.72 0.24 -12.93
C SER A 192 -3.57 -1.03 -12.80
N LEU A 193 -4.58 -1.13 -13.66
CA LEU A 193 -5.49 -2.27 -13.71
C LEU A 193 -5.61 -2.79 -15.15
N ASP A 194 -4.99 -3.95 -15.37
CA ASP A 194 -4.97 -4.63 -16.66
C ASP A 194 -6.21 -5.49 -16.84
N GLY A 195 -6.66 -5.62 -18.10
CA GLY A 195 -7.82 -6.43 -18.49
C GLY A 195 -9.20 -5.84 -18.15
N ALA A 196 -9.27 -4.72 -17.42
CA ALA A 196 -10.52 -4.02 -17.11
C ALA A 196 -11.06 -3.21 -18.28
N LYS A 197 -12.39 -3.05 -18.37
CA LYS A 197 -13.03 -2.07 -19.25
C LYS A 197 -12.64 -0.64 -18.83
N PRO A 198 -12.61 0.35 -19.74
CA PRO A 198 -12.20 1.72 -19.40
C PRO A 198 -12.95 2.33 -18.21
N LYS A 199 -14.28 2.17 -18.15
CA LYS A 199 -15.11 2.66 -17.05
C LYS A 199 -14.79 1.98 -15.71
N GLU A 200 -14.57 0.67 -15.73
CA GLU A 200 -14.22 -0.12 -14.54
C GLU A 200 -12.82 0.27 -14.02
N ARG A 201 -11.88 0.45 -14.94
CA ARG A 201 -10.53 0.94 -14.64
C ARG A 201 -10.59 2.31 -13.97
N GLU A 202 -11.42 3.21 -14.47
CA GLU A 202 -11.57 4.53 -13.87
C GLU A 202 -12.12 4.48 -12.44
N VAL A 203 -13.15 3.67 -12.19
CA VAL A 203 -13.72 3.50 -10.85
C VAL A 203 -12.68 2.91 -9.89
N PHE A 204 -11.92 1.92 -10.34
CA PHE A 204 -10.83 1.33 -9.56
C PHE A 204 -9.76 2.36 -9.19
N LEU A 205 -9.25 3.09 -10.19
CA LEU A 205 -8.21 4.10 -9.97
C LEU A 205 -8.71 5.24 -9.08
N GLN A 206 -9.97 5.66 -9.23
CA GLN A 206 -10.58 6.63 -8.31
C GLN A 206 -10.54 6.14 -6.88
N SER A 207 -10.96 4.90 -6.67
CA SER A 207 -11.06 4.31 -5.34
C SER A 207 -9.69 4.20 -4.67
N VAL A 208 -8.67 3.81 -5.44
CA VAL A 208 -7.28 3.77 -4.94
C VAL A 208 -6.76 5.18 -4.61
N ALA A 209 -7.03 6.17 -5.48
CA ALA A 209 -6.61 7.55 -5.26
C ALA A 209 -7.25 8.17 -4.01
N GLU A 210 -8.54 7.90 -3.77
CA GLU A 210 -9.24 8.32 -2.55
C GLU A 210 -8.65 7.64 -1.31
N LEU A 211 -8.41 6.33 -1.38
CA LEU A 211 -7.90 5.52 -0.27
C LEU A 211 -6.48 5.90 0.16
N LEU A 212 -5.60 6.20 -0.80
CA LEU A 212 -4.20 6.57 -0.53
C LEU A 212 -3.98 8.07 -0.44
N GLY A 213 -5.00 8.86 -0.78
CA GLY A 213 -5.00 10.30 -0.73
C GLY A 213 -5.02 10.88 0.68
N PRO A 214 -4.99 12.22 0.79
CA PRO A 214 -5.17 12.90 2.07
C PRO A 214 -6.58 12.66 2.63
N ILE A 215 -6.68 12.62 3.96
CA ILE A 215 -7.95 12.42 4.64
C ILE A 215 -8.71 13.75 4.69
N GLU A 216 -9.52 14.00 3.67
CA GLU A 216 -10.38 15.19 3.62
C GLU A 216 -11.65 14.95 4.44
N SER A 217 -12.77 14.53 3.85
CA SER A 217 -14.06 14.38 4.55
C SER A 217 -14.78 13.05 4.27
N PRO A 218 -14.11 11.90 4.47
CA PRO A 218 -14.74 10.61 4.17
C PRO A 218 -15.90 10.32 5.14
N LYS A 219 -16.93 9.60 4.67
CA LYS A 219 -18.06 9.18 5.51
C LYS A 219 -17.66 8.09 6.51
N TYR A 220 -16.76 7.21 6.07
CA TYR A 220 -16.20 6.14 6.89
C TYR A 220 -14.68 6.10 6.76
N MET A 221 -14.01 5.59 7.79
CA MET A 221 -12.56 5.43 7.82
C MET A 221 -12.21 4.06 8.38
N VAL A 222 -11.18 3.43 7.83
CA VAL A 222 -10.56 2.25 8.43
C VAL A 222 -9.60 2.75 9.51
N ARG A 223 -9.90 2.43 10.76
CA ARG A 223 -9.02 2.69 11.89
C ARG A 223 -8.18 1.45 12.13
N ARG A 224 -6.88 1.65 12.10
CA ARG A 224 -5.90 0.62 12.36
C ARG A 224 -5.16 0.93 13.66
N ARG A 225 -4.96 -0.10 14.50
CA ARG A 225 -4.18 0.01 15.73
C ARG A 225 -2.93 -0.87 15.62
N SER A 226 -1.77 -0.26 15.82
CA SER A 226 -0.49 -0.94 15.95
C SER A 226 0.01 -0.75 17.38
N ARG A 227 0.52 -1.81 18.00
CA ARG A 227 1.00 -1.81 19.39
C ARG A 227 2.39 -2.43 19.42
N PHE A 228 3.40 -1.63 19.72
CA PHE A 228 4.77 -2.13 19.77
C PHE A 228 5.55 -1.51 20.92
N LEU A 229 6.14 -2.36 21.78
CA LEU A 229 6.98 -1.96 22.90
C LEU A 229 6.39 -0.79 23.73
N GLY A 230 5.11 -0.88 24.11
CA GLY A 230 4.42 0.13 24.91
C GLY A 230 3.96 1.39 24.15
N GLN A 231 4.21 1.49 22.85
CA GLN A 231 3.71 2.57 22.00
C GLN A 231 2.49 2.12 21.20
N ASP A 232 1.35 2.79 21.44
CA ASP A 232 0.12 2.64 20.65
C ASP A 232 0.13 3.67 19.52
N ARG A 233 0.14 3.21 18.27
CA ARG A 233 -0.03 4.05 17.08
C ARG A 233 -1.35 3.73 16.40
N VAL A 234 -2.10 4.77 16.06
CA VAL A 234 -3.37 4.66 15.36
C VAL A 234 -3.24 5.30 13.99
N ASP A 235 -3.39 4.49 12.96
CA ASP A 235 -3.40 4.95 11.57
C ASP A 235 -4.82 4.93 11.04
N PHE A 236 -5.10 5.86 10.13
CA PHE A 236 -6.41 6.01 9.53
C PHE A 236 -6.29 6.00 8.02
N HIS A 237 -7.21 5.28 7.37
CA HIS A 237 -7.36 5.27 5.93
C HIS A 237 -8.79 5.66 5.57
N PRO A 238 -9.01 6.61 4.63
CA PRO A 238 -10.34 6.95 4.18
C PRO A 238 -10.96 5.77 3.43
N VAL A 239 -12.24 5.48 3.67
CA VAL A 239 -12.97 4.53 2.83
C VAL A 239 -13.43 5.27 1.57
N PRO A 240 -13.12 4.76 0.36
CA PRO A 240 -13.58 5.35 -0.89
C PRO A 240 -15.08 5.63 -0.93
N ASP A 241 -15.46 6.68 -1.64
CA ASP A 241 -16.85 7.15 -1.69
C ASP A 241 -17.78 6.12 -2.33
N VAL A 242 -17.27 5.37 -3.32
CA VAL A 242 -17.99 4.26 -3.96
C VAL A 242 -18.41 3.15 -2.98
N PHE A 243 -17.68 2.96 -1.87
CA PHE A 243 -18.02 2.01 -0.81
C PHE A 243 -18.82 2.64 0.33
N SER A 244 -18.91 3.97 0.35
CA SER A 244 -19.51 4.73 1.43
C SER A 244 -21.02 4.93 1.28
N GLY A 245 -21.62 4.51 0.16
CA GLY A 245 -23.05 4.64 -0.09
C GLY A 245 -23.89 4.00 1.01
N ARG A 246 -23.64 2.71 1.28
CA ARG A 246 -24.30 1.93 2.33
C ARG A 246 -23.30 1.40 3.35
N LYS A 247 -23.72 1.20 4.61
CA LYS A 247 -22.82 0.75 5.68
C LYS A 247 -22.25 -0.64 5.37
N GLU A 248 -23.07 -1.50 4.78
CA GLU A 248 -22.75 -2.88 4.44
C GLU A 248 -21.62 -2.94 3.40
N GLN A 249 -21.56 -1.98 2.48
CA GLN A 249 -20.49 -1.87 1.48
C GLN A 249 -19.16 -1.46 2.12
N ALA A 250 -19.22 -0.52 3.07
CA ALA A 250 -18.03 -0.11 3.83
C ALA A 250 -17.52 -1.24 4.75
N GLU A 251 -18.43 -2.03 5.33
CA GLU A 251 -18.08 -3.23 6.09
C GLU A 251 -17.48 -4.32 5.20
N ALA A 252 -18.04 -4.53 4.00
CA ALA A 252 -17.47 -5.44 2.99
C ALA A 252 -16.04 -5.03 2.63
N PHE A 253 -15.78 -3.74 2.41
CA PHE A 253 -14.44 -3.21 2.19
C PHE A 253 -13.49 -3.55 3.35
N VAL A 254 -13.90 -3.29 4.59
CA VAL A 254 -13.07 -3.59 5.77
C VAL A 254 -12.79 -5.08 5.89
N LYS A 255 -13.77 -5.95 5.58
CA LYS A 255 -13.56 -7.41 5.55
C LYS A 255 -12.48 -7.80 4.53
N ARG A 256 -12.48 -7.20 3.33
CA ARG A 256 -11.44 -7.42 2.31
C ARG A 256 -10.09 -6.86 2.74
N TRP A 257 -10.07 -5.68 3.35
CA TRP A 257 -8.87 -5.06 3.92
C TRP A 257 -8.22 -5.93 4.99
N VAL A 258 -9.00 -6.45 5.95
CA VAL A 258 -8.51 -7.32 7.05
C VAL A 258 -7.91 -8.63 6.53
N ARG A 259 -8.48 -9.16 5.44
CA ARG A 259 -7.99 -10.37 4.79
C ARG A 259 -6.69 -10.15 4.02
N ARG A 260 -6.53 -9.00 3.35
CA ARG A 260 -5.46 -8.75 2.38
C ARG A 260 -4.32 -7.91 2.94
N VAL A 261 -4.63 -6.89 3.74
CA VAL A 261 -3.71 -5.81 4.11
C VAL A 261 -3.29 -5.89 5.57
N SER A 262 -4.23 -5.68 6.49
CA SER A 262 -3.95 -5.61 7.93
C SER A 262 -5.25 -5.56 8.73
N ASP A 263 -5.19 -5.87 10.03
CA ASP A 263 -6.34 -5.67 10.92
C ASP A 263 -6.81 -4.21 10.94
N GLY A 264 -8.12 -4.01 11.08
CA GLY A 264 -8.72 -2.68 11.07
C GLY A 264 -10.21 -2.71 11.39
N ASP A 265 -10.70 -1.62 11.97
CA ASP A 265 -12.11 -1.43 12.34
C ASP A 265 -12.74 -0.34 11.46
N LEU A 266 -14.01 -0.50 11.12
CA LEU A 266 -14.79 0.55 10.47
C LEU A 266 -15.17 1.64 11.49
N VAL A 267 -14.85 2.90 11.20
CA VAL A 267 -15.25 4.05 12.01
C VAL A 267 -16.13 4.98 11.18
N SER A 268 -17.32 5.29 11.70
CA SER A 268 -18.21 6.30 11.12
C SER A 268 -17.83 7.69 11.61
N VAL A 269 -17.57 8.60 10.66
CA VAL A 269 -17.16 9.98 10.94
C VAL A 269 -18.35 10.85 11.38
N ARG A 270 -19.59 10.35 11.26
CA ARG A 270 -20.79 11.10 11.66
C ARG A 270 -20.95 11.21 13.18
N SER A 271 -20.39 10.27 13.94
CA SER A 271 -20.46 10.27 15.41
C SER A 271 -19.54 11.32 16.03
N LYS A 272 -19.83 11.81 17.24
CA LYS A 272 -18.94 12.74 17.97
C LYS A 272 -17.53 12.16 18.11
N GLN A 273 -17.42 10.88 18.44
CA GLN A 273 -16.15 10.16 18.55
C GLN A 273 -15.43 10.06 17.21
N GLY A 274 -16.15 9.76 16.12
CA GLY A 274 -15.60 9.69 14.77
C GLY A 274 -15.07 11.02 14.26
N ARG A 275 -15.75 12.14 14.55
CA ARG A 275 -15.26 13.49 14.22
C ARG A 275 -13.96 13.82 14.94
N LYS A 276 -13.84 13.45 16.22
CA LYS A 276 -12.59 13.61 16.98
C LYS A 276 -11.44 12.79 16.34
N MET A 277 -11.73 11.55 15.93
CA MET A 277 -10.74 10.71 15.23
C MET A 277 -10.37 11.27 13.86
N LEU A 278 -11.32 11.84 13.10
CA LEU A 278 -11.03 12.52 11.83
C LEU A 278 -10.08 13.70 12.04
N LEU A 279 -10.29 14.52 13.09
CA LEU A 279 -9.40 15.63 13.39
C LEU A 279 -7.99 15.13 13.73
N GLN A 280 -7.87 14.09 14.57
CA GLN A 280 -6.58 13.46 14.84
C GLN A 280 -5.90 12.94 13.57
N ALA A 281 -6.65 12.23 12.73
CA ALA A 281 -6.18 11.69 11.47
C ALA A 281 -5.70 12.79 10.51
N ARG A 282 -6.44 13.91 10.45
CA ARG A 282 -6.05 15.10 9.70
C ARG A 282 -4.75 15.68 10.25
N THR A 283 -4.62 15.90 11.56
CA THR A 283 -3.38 16.44 12.15
C THR A 283 -2.18 15.53 11.88
N SER A 284 -2.33 14.21 12.04
CA SER A 284 -1.29 13.23 11.69
C SER A 284 -0.97 13.21 10.19
N SER A 285 -1.96 13.50 9.34
CA SER A 285 -1.82 13.63 7.88
C SER A 285 -1.42 15.04 7.45
N PHE A 286 -1.45 16.05 8.31
CA PHE A 286 -1.05 17.44 8.05
C PHE A 286 0.48 17.56 8.10
N ALA A 287 1.16 16.76 8.93
CA ALA A 287 2.61 16.54 8.75
C ALA A 287 2.92 15.95 7.36
N ALA A 288 1.96 15.24 6.76
CA ALA A 288 2.00 14.71 5.40
C ALA A 288 1.31 15.63 4.36
N HIS A 289 0.97 16.89 4.66
CA HIS A 289 0.42 17.82 3.67
C HIS A 289 1.46 18.22 2.60
N PHE A 290 2.74 17.94 2.85
CA PHE A 290 3.82 17.99 1.87
C PHE A 290 3.91 16.72 1.01
N VAL A 291 3.08 15.69 1.27
CA VAL A 291 2.98 14.51 0.42
C VAL A 291 2.01 14.84 -0.73
N PRO A 292 2.46 14.79 -1.99
CA PRO A 292 1.62 15.05 -3.15
C PRO A 292 0.34 14.20 -3.10
N LYS A 293 -0.79 14.80 -3.47
CA LYS A 293 -2.06 14.06 -3.63
C LYS A 293 -1.82 12.89 -4.58
N ALA A 294 -2.54 11.78 -4.35
CA ALA A 294 -2.53 10.70 -5.31
C ALA A 294 -3.06 11.23 -6.66
N GLU A 295 -2.21 11.29 -7.67
CA GLU A 295 -2.50 11.97 -8.93
C GLU A 295 -2.78 10.95 -10.03
N ARG A 296 -3.90 11.14 -10.73
CA ARG A 296 -4.20 10.41 -11.97
C ARG A 296 -3.32 10.94 -13.09
N MET A 297 -2.68 10.03 -13.81
CA MET A 297 -1.86 10.35 -14.98
C MET A 297 -1.92 9.22 -16.01
N GLY A 298 -1.60 9.56 -17.26
CA GLY A 298 -1.28 8.57 -18.28
C GLY A 298 0.22 8.26 -18.22
N ARG A 299 0.57 6.97 -18.24
CA ARG A 299 1.94 6.48 -18.30
C ARG A 299 2.07 5.48 -19.43
N TRP A 300 3.08 5.64 -20.27
CA TRP A 300 3.38 4.67 -21.31
C TRP A 300 4.20 3.51 -20.72
N GLU A 301 3.60 2.31 -20.73
CA GLU A 301 4.19 1.05 -20.23
C GLU A 301 3.88 -0.13 -21.14
#